data_AF-A0A536Z713-F1
#
_entry.id   AF-A0A536Z713-F1
#
_cell.length_a   1.000
_cell.length_b   1.000
_cell.length_c   1.000
_cell.angle_alpha   90.00
_cell.angle_beta   90.00
_cell.angle_gamma   90.00
#
_symmetry.space_group_name_H-M   'P 1'
#
loop_
_entity.id
_entity.type
_entity.pdbx_description
1 polymer ?
#
loop_
_entity_poly.entity_id
_entity_poly.type
_entity_poly.pdbx_seq_one_letter_code
_entity_poly.pdbx_strand_id
1 'polypeptide(L)'
;MSEAENVLRIRPDGPNVVTGDVVIVTPVRIREMKTAVLCRCGHSSDKPFCDGTHVKIGFADPAHMPTDAETGIESVGRVTITPQPNGPNKCEGPLTIRDAGGRNSACNSALLCRCGGSHTKPFCDGTHEKIGFTG
;
A
#
# COMPACT_ATOMS: atom_id res chain seq x y z
N MET A 1 -7.02 -1.35 27.05
CA MET A 1 -6.63 -2.14 25.85
C MET A 1 -6.09 -1.12 24.87
N SER A 2 -4.80 -1.17 24.53
CA SER A 2 -4.22 -0.22 23.56
C SER A 2 -4.73 -0.60 22.17
N GLU A 3 -5.43 0.31 21.52
CA GLU A 3 -5.80 0.15 20.10
C GLU A 3 -4.51 0.05 19.26
N ALA A 4 -4.49 -0.86 18.29
CA ALA A 4 -3.31 -1.07 17.47
C ALA A 4 -3.15 0.11 16.51
N GLU A 5 -1.97 0.74 16.49
CA GLU A 5 -1.66 1.81 15.55
C GLU A 5 -1.73 1.29 14.11
N ASN A 6 -2.46 2.00 13.25
CA ASN A 6 -2.53 1.70 11.83
C ASN A 6 -1.32 2.29 11.11
N VAL A 7 -0.40 1.43 10.70
CA VAL A 7 0.85 1.85 10.06
C VAL A 7 1.04 1.12 8.74
N LEU A 8 1.20 1.86 7.65
CA LEU A 8 1.79 1.36 6.42
C LEU A 8 3.29 1.63 6.43
N ARG A 9 4.10 0.57 6.30
CA ARG A 9 5.54 0.67 6.08
C ARG A 9 5.85 0.36 4.63
N ILE A 10 6.51 1.29 3.95
CA ILE A 10 7.00 1.08 2.60
C ILE A 10 8.35 0.36 2.72
N ARG A 11 8.45 -0.89 2.26
CA ARG A 11 9.74 -1.60 2.25
C ARG A 11 10.54 -1.23 1.00
N PRO A 12 11.83 -0.87 1.11
CA PRO A 12 12.73 -0.77 -0.04
C PRO A 12 12.66 -2.04 -0.88
N ASP A 13 12.60 -1.86 -2.20
CA ASP A 13 12.58 -2.94 -3.20
C ASP A 13 11.45 -3.96 -2.99
N GLY A 14 10.43 -3.58 -2.21
CA GLY A 14 9.55 -4.54 -1.57
C GLY A 14 8.10 -4.07 -1.43
N PRO A 15 7.29 -4.88 -0.73
CA PRO A 15 5.86 -4.62 -0.58
C PRO A 15 5.56 -3.42 0.34
N ASN A 16 4.32 -2.97 0.29
CA ASN A 16 3.73 -2.14 1.35
C ASN A 16 3.25 -3.09 2.48
N VAL A 17 3.67 -2.85 3.71
CA VAL A 17 3.24 -3.65 4.88
C VAL A 17 2.31 -2.81 5.74
N VAL A 18 1.04 -3.16 5.80
CA VAL A 18 0.04 -2.47 6.62
C VAL A 18 -0.23 -3.28 7.88
N THR A 19 0.01 -2.70 9.05
CA THR A 19 -0.31 -3.27 10.37
C THR A 19 -1.41 -2.47 11.05
N GLY A 20 -2.27 -3.11 11.83
CA GLY A 20 -3.40 -2.48 12.51
C GLY A 20 -4.66 -3.33 12.43
N ASP A 21 -5.83 -2.71 12.50
CA ASP A 21 -7.11 -3.38 12.25
C ASP A 21 -7.49 -3.28 10.77
N VAL A 22 -6.94 -4.19 9.96
CA VAL A 22 -7.03 -4.15 8.51
C VAL A 22 -8.15 -5.06 8.00
N VAL A 23 -9.02 -4.52 7.15
CA VAL A 23 -10.06 -5.24 6.43
C VAL A 23 -9.82 -5.13 4.94
N ILE A 24 -9.53 -6.25 4.27
CA ILE A 24 -9.44 -6.30 2.81
C ILE A 24 -10.81 -6.64 2.23
N VAL A 25 -11.33 -5.77 1.38
CA VAL A 25 -12.64 -5.93 0.73
C VAL A 25 -12.45 -6.15 -0.76
N THR A 26 -13.02 -7.22 -1.27
CA THR A 26 -13.11 -7.55 -2.71
C THR A 26 -14.56 -7.85 -3.05
N PRO A 27 -14.95 -7.88 -4.34
CA PRO A 27 -16.33 -8.20 -4.74
C PRO A 27 -16.84 -9.56 -4.25
N VAL A 28 -15.94 -10.51 -3.96
CA VAL A 28 -16.29 -11.90 -3.60
C VAL A 28 -15.87 -12.29 -2.19
N ARG A 29 -15.10 -11.46 -1.49
CA ARG A 29 -14.51 -11.82 -0.19
C ARG A 29 -14.17 -10.60 0.65
N ILE A 30 -14.43 -10.72 1.95
CA ILE A 30 -13.94 -9.82 2.99
C ILE A 30 -12.94 -10.61 3.86
N ARG A 31 -11.80 -10.01 4.20
CA ARG A 31 -10.77 -10.62 5.07
C ARG A 31 -10.33 -9.62 6.13
N GLU A 32 -10.47 -9.99 7.39
CA GLU A 32 -9.89 -9.23 8.51
C GLU A 32 -8.52 -9.80 8.88
N MET A 33 -7.56 -8.94 9.17
CA MET A 33 -6.20 -9.33 9.56
C MET A 33 -5.50 -8.22 10.33
N LYS A 34 -4.50 -8.60 11.14
CA LYS A 34 -3.63 -7.65 11.84
C LYS A 34 -2.49 -7.11 10.99
N THR A 35 -2.18 -7.78 9.88
CA THR A 35 -1.11 -7.40 8.97
C THR A 35 -1.44 -7.82 7.56
N ALA A 36 -1.39 -6.88 6.62
CA ALA A 36 -1.50 -7.11 5.19
C ALA A 36 -0.18 -6.76 4.50
N VAL A 37 0.37 -7.69 3.73
CA VAL A 37 1.57 -7.46 2.91
C VAL A 37 1.14 -7.31 1.46
N LEU A 38 1.08 -6.07 0.98
CA LEU A 38 0.50 -5.70 -0.31
C LEU A 38 1.58 -5.60 -1.39
N CYS A 39 1.30 -6.19 -2.55
CA CYS A 39 2.15 -6.10 -3.72
C CYS A 39 2.28 -4.64 -4.18
N ARG A 40 3.52 -4.19 -4.32
CA ARG A 40 3.87 -2.88 -4.88
C ARG A 40 4.55 -2.98 -6.24
N CYS A 41 5.12 -4.14 -6.59
CA CYS A 41 5.89 -4.34 -7.81
C CYS A 41 5.05 -4.58 -9.07
N GLY A 42 3.76 -4.91 -8.96
CA GLY A 42 2.89 -5.24 -10.11
C GLY A 42 2.89 -6.71 -10.56
N HIS A 43 3.81 -7.54 -10.08
CA HIS A 43 4.01 -8.89 -10.64
C HIS A 43 3.56 -10.07 -9.78
N SER A 44 3.02 -9.82 -8.58
CA SER A 44 2.52 -10.92 -7.72
C SER A 44 1.44 -11.75 -8.43
N SER A 45 1.44 -13.06 -8.28
CA SER A 45 0.34 -13.93 -8.72
C SER A 45 -0.81 -13.99 -7.71
N ASP A 46 -0.59 -13.53 -6.48
CA ASP A 46 -1.58 -13.51 -5.39
C ASP A 46 -2.05 -12.07 -5.08
N LYS A 47 -2.20 -11.23 -6.11
CA LYS A 47 -2.68 -9.84 -5.93
C LYS A 47 -4.01 -9.84 -5.16
N PRO A 48 -4.21 -8.89 -4.23
CA PRO A 48 -3.37 -7.71 -3.94
C PRO A 48 -2.15 -7.99 -3.06
N PHE A 49 -1.98 -9.22 -2.57
CA PHE A 49 -0.91 -9.59 -1.66
C PHE A 49 0.41 -9.79 -2.39
N CYS A 50 1.51 -9.69 -1.63
CA CYS A 50 2.84 -9.98 -2.13
C CYS A 50 3.16 -11.47 -1.96
N ASP A 51 3.65 -12.09 -3.02
CA ASP A 51 4.08 -13.50 -3.09
C ASP A 51 5.61 -13.66 -3.15
N GLY A 52 6.36 -12.57 -2.97
CA GLY A 52 7.82 -12.55 -3.08
C GLY A 52 8.38 -12.36 -4.49
N THR A 53 7.54 -12.26 -5.53
CA THR A 53 8.00 -12.09 -6.92
C THR A 53 8.88 -10.86 -7.14
N HIS A 54 8.71 -9.80 -6.33
CA HIS A 54 9.55 -8.59 -6.37
C HIS A 54 11.05 -8.87 -6.28
N VAL A 55 11.46 -9.88 -5.51
CA VAL A 55 12.87 -10.28 -5.40
C VAL A 55 13.36 -10.88 -6.72
N LYS A 56 12.55 -11.76 -7.33
CA LYS A 56 12.93 -12.51 -8.54
C LYS A 56 13.08 -11.61 -9.76
N ILE A 57 12.25 -10.57 -9.85
CA ILE A 57 12.26 -9.63 -10.98
C ILE A 57 13.18 -8.43 -10.74
N GLY A 58 13.85 -8.35 -9.58
CA GLY A 58 14.71 -7.22 -9.22
C GLY A 58 13.95 -5.89 -9.15
N PHE A 59 12.74 -5.89 -8.55
CA PHE A 59 11.98 -4.66 -8.38
C PHE A 59 12.80 -3.67 -7.53
N ALA A 60 13.17 -2.54 -8.11
CA ALA A 60 13.96 -1.51 -7.45
C ALA A 60 13.09 -0.30 -7.15
N ASP A 61 13.02 0.06 -5.86
CA ASP A 61 12.41 1.31 -5.43
C ASP A 61 12.91 1.68 -4.02
N PRO A 62 13.43 2.91 -3.83
CA PRO A 62 14.05 3.31 -2.57
C PRO A 62 13.06 3.50 -1.41
N ALA A 63 11.75 3.36 -1.66
CA ALA A 63 10.69 3.51 -0.68
C ALA A 63 10.70 4.89 0.01
N HIS A 64 10.92 5.95 -0.78
CA HIS A 64 10.74 7.34 -0.36
C HIS A 64 9.44 7.89 -0.91
N MET A 65 8.60 8.47 -0.04
CA MET A 65 7.41 9.21 -0.48
C MET A 65 7.81 10.48 -1.25
N PRO A 66 6.89 11.08 -2.03
CA PRO A 66 7.06 12.44 -2.52
C PRO A 66 7.36 13.46 -1.39
N THR A 67 8.03 14.56 -1.70
CA THR A 67 8.43 15.58 -0.71
C THR A 67 7.27 16.45 -0.23
N ASP A 68 6.21 16.53 -1.02
CA ASP A 68 4.97 17.27 -0.77
C ASP A 68 3.92 16.45 -0.01
N ALA A 69 4.22 15.20 0.36
CA ALA A 69 3.36 14.41 1.23
C ALA A 69 3.19 15.08 2.59
N GLU A 70 1.94 15.32 3.00
CA GLU A 70 1.62 15.95 4.28
C GLU A 70 2.22 15.16 5.44
N THR A 71 3.04 15.82 6.25
CA THR A 71 3.65 15.18 7.42
C THR A 71 2.64 15.03 8.53
N GLY A 72 2.63 13.87 9.19
CA GLY A 72 1.74 13.66 10.33
C GLY A 72 1.78 12.23 10.85
N ILE A 73 1.04 12.03 11.94
CA ILE A 73 0.70 10.72 12.50
C ILE A 73 -0.80 10.72 12.76
N GLU A 74 -1.50 9.72 12.21
CA GLU A 74 -2.88 9.41 12.53
C GLU A 74 -2.93 8.08 13.32
N SER A 75 -3.80 8.02 14.32
CA SER A 75 -4.00 6.86 15.19
C SER A 75 -5.36 7.07 15.84
N VAL A 76 -6.39 6.27 15.63
CA VAL A 76 -6.59 4.82 15.79
C VAL A 76 -7.91 4.46 15.07
N GLY A 77 -8.12 3.21 14.65
CA GLY A 77 -9.40 2.80 14.05
C GLY A 77 -9.27 1.66 13.04
N ARG A 78 -10.30 1.42 12.24
CA ARG A 78 -10.28 0.41 11.18
C ARG A 78 -9.71 0.98 9.88
N VAL A 79 -8.84 0.23 9.21
CA VAL A 79 -8.41 0.51 7.83
C VAL A 79 -9.06 -0.49 6.88
N THR A 80 -9.85 0.02 5.95
CA THR A 80 -10.41 -0.77 4.84
C THR A 80 -9.52 -0.62 3.63
N ILE A 81 -9.12 -1.72 3.01
CA ILE A 81 -8.35 -1.74 1.77
C ILE A 81 -9.15 -2.45 0.69
N THR A 82 -9.42 -1.74 -0.39
CA THR A 82 -10.16 -2.22 -1.55
C THR A 82 -9.23 -2.21 -2.77
N PRO A 83 -8.74 -3.37 -3.25
CA PRO A 83 -8.03 -3.46 -4.51
C PRO A 83 -8.98 -3.08 -5.65
N GLN A 84 -8.66 -2.02 -6.39
CA GLN A 84 -9.46 -1.62 -7.55
C GLN A 84 -9.05 -2.47 -8.76
N PRO A 85 -10.00 -2.96 -9.59
CA PRO A 85 -9.69 -3.71 -10.80
C PRO A 85 -8.69 -2.96 -11.68
N ASN A 86 -7.60 -3.61 -12.08
CA ASN A 86 -6.55 -3.02 -12.91
C ASN A 86 -5.94 -1.73 -12.35
N GLY A 87 -6.13 -1.46 -11.05
CA GLY A 87 -5.86 -0.19 -10.43
C GLY A 87 -5.14 -0.29 -9.08
N PRO A 88 -5.06 0.81 -8.33
CA PRO A 88 -4.37 0.86 -7.04
C PRO A 88 -5.10 0.07 -5.95
N ASN A 89 -4.46 -0.06 -4.79
CA ASN A 89 -5.17 -0.39 -3.56
C ASN A 89 -5.73 0.89 -2.96
N LYS A 90 -7.07 1.04 -2.95
CA LYS A 90 -7.72 2.14 -2.24
C LYS A 90 -7.75 1.82 -0.74
N CYS A 91 -7.13 2.66 0.07
CA CYS A 91 -7.10 2.53 1.52
C CYS A 91 -7.96 3.63 2.14
N GLU A 92 -8.83 3.28 3.06
CA GLU A 92 -9.78 4.18 3.72
C GLU A 92 -9.77 3.92 5.22
N GLY A 93 -9.71 4.99 6.00
CA GLY A 93 -9.53 4.96 7.46
C GLY A 93 -8.18 5.55 7.88
N PRO A 94 -8.00 5.76 9.20
CA PRO A 94 -6.83 6.47 9.71
C PRO A 94 -5.58 5.63 9.49
N LEU A 95 -4.59 6.19 8.80
CA LEU A 95 -3.37 5.50 8.40
C LEU A 95 -2.15 6.40 8.52
N THR A 96 -1.12 5.93 9.22
CA THR A 96 0.21 6.52 9.17
C THR A 96 1.07 5.78 8.15
N ILE A 97 1.55 6.47 7.12
CA ILE A 97 2.48 5.96 6.13
C ILE A 97 3.91 6.32 6.54
N ARG A 98 4.78 5.31 6.68
CA ARG A 98 6.19 5.45 7.00
C ARG A 98 7.06 5.00 5.83
N ASP A 99 7.92 5.90 5.39
CA ASP A 99 8.90 5.65 4.32
C ASP A 99 10.23 5.12 4.88
N ALA A 100 11.14 4.71 3.99
CA ALA A 100 12.44 4.16 4.37
C ALA A 100 13.41 5.20 4.97
N GLY A 101 13.15 6.49 4.74
CA GLY A 101 13.90 7.61 5.33
C GLY A 101 13.43 7.99 6.73
N GLY A 102 12.42 7.30 7.28
CA GLY A 102 11.86 7.59 8.59
C GLY A 102 10.83 8.71 8.60
N ARG A 103 10.43 9.24 7.44
CA ARG A 103 9.36 10.23 7.35
C ARG A 103 8.01 9.56 7.56
N ASN A 104 7.12 10.27 8.24
CA ASN A 104 5.73 9.86 8.45
C ASN A 104 4.79 10.84 7.74
N SER A 105 3.79 10.28 7.07
CA SER A 105 2.64 11.00 6.52
C SER A 105 1.37 10.41 7.12
N ALA A 106 0.37 11.24 7.39
CA ALA A 106 -0.91 10.79 7.92
C ALA A 106 -2.02 11.07 6.93
N CYS A 107 -2.96 10.14 6.80
CA CYS A 107 -4.11 10.30 5.94
C CYS A 107 -5.25 9.38 6.35
N ASN A 108 -6.48 9.84 6.11
CA ASN A 108 -7.69 9.03 6.22
C ASN A 108 -8.04 8.28 4.92
N SER A 109 -7.32 8.56 3.82
CA SER A 109 -7.52 7.94 2.52
C SER A 109 -6.26 8.01 1.69
N ALA A 110 -5.91 6.92 1.00
CA ALA A 110 -4.80 6.89 0.06
C ALA A 110 -5.04 5.89 -1.07
N LEU A 111 -4.57 6.22 -2.27
CA LEU A 111 -4.47 5.28 -3.39
C LEU A 111 -3.04 4.79 -3.49
N LEU A 112 -2.79 3.54 -3.11
CA LEU A 112 -1.45 2.96 -3.14
C LEU A 112 -1.17 2.29 -4.47
N CYS A 113 -0.03 2.61 -5.08
CA CYS A 113 0.44 1.97 -6.29
C CYS A 113 0.52 0.45 -6.09
N ARG A 114 -0.12 -0.27 -7.00
CA ARG A 114 -0.11 -1.74 -7.06
C ARG A 114 0.57 -2.26 -8.32
N CYS A 115 0.72 -1.42 -9.34
CA CYS A 115 1.24 -1.77 -10.66
C CYS A 115 2.77 -1.74 -10.78
N GLY A 116 3.49 -1.15 -9.82
CA GLY A 116 4.95 -0.98 -9.91
C GLY A 116 5.43 0.17 -10.78
N GLY A 117 4.55 0.82 -11.54
CA GLY A 117 4.91 1.86 -12.51
C GLY A 117 4.88 3.31 -12.01
N SER A 118 4.24 3.60 -10.86
CA SER A 118 4.06 5.00 -10.42
C SER A 118 5.37 5.77 -10.24
N HIS A 119 5.39 7.05 -10.58
CA HIS A 119 6.52 7.96 -10.34
C HIS A 119 6.44 8.66 -8.99
N THR A 120 5.29 8.57 -8.31
CA THR A 120 5.05 9.16 -6.98
C THR A 120 4.83 8.07 -5.92
N LYS A 121 5.51 6.91 -6.09
CA LYS A 121 5.43 5.79 -5.14
C LYS A 121 5.63 6.29 -3.69
N PRO A 122 4.87 5.75 -2.73
CA PRO A 122 4.00 4.58 -2.81
C PRO A 122 2.62 4.88 -3.40
N PHE A 123 2.34 6.13 -3.78
CA PHE A 123 1.01 6.57 -4.24
C PHE A 123 0.79 6.26 -5.72
N CYS A 124 -0.48 6.22 -6.10
CA CYS A 124 -0.89 6.06 -7.49
C CYS A 124 -0.91 7.42 -8.21
N ASP A 125 -0.32 7.48 -9.41
CA ASP A 125 -0.30 8.64 -10.31
C ASP A 125 -1.04 8.40 -11.63
N GLY A 126 -1.83 7.32 -11.70
CA GLY A 126 -2.53 6.90 -12.92
C GLY A 126 -1.68 6.11 -13.93
N THR A 127 -0.39 5.86 -13.65
CA THR A 127 0.49 5.12 -14.58
C THR A 127 -0.04 3.71 -14.93
N HIS A 128 -0.82 3.09 -14.04
CA HIS A 128 -1.43 1.78 -14.27
C HIS A 128 -2.28 1.70 -15.55
N GLU A 129 -2.98 2.78 -15.92
CA GLU A 129 -3.76 2.83 -17.16
C GLU A 129 -2.84 2.87 -18.38
N LYS A 130 -1.79 3.70 -18.31
CA LYS A 130 -0.83 3.91 -19.40
C LYS A 130 -0.04 2.66 -19.76
N ILE A 131 0.29 1.84 -18.75
CA ILE A 131 1.06 0.60 -18.93
C ILE A 131 0.18 -0.64 -19.11
N GLY A 132 -1.16 -0.49 -19.15
CA GLY A 132 -2.09 -1.61 -19.30
C GLY A 132 -2.02 -2.62 -18.14
N PHE A 133 -1.83 -2.13 -16.92
CA PHE A 133 -1.72 -3.00 -15.75
C PHE A 133 -2.99 -3.86 -15.59
N THR A 134 -2.81 -5.17 -15.42
CA THR A 134 -3.90 -6.11 -15.18
C THR A 134 -3.71 -6.78 -13.82
N GLY A 135 -4.72 -6.71 -12.96
CA GLY A 135 -4.68 -7.40 -11.66
C GLY A 135 -5.75 -7.00 -10.68
#